data_AF-A0A524PJ53-F1
#
_entry.id   AF-A0A524PJ53-F1
#
_cell.length_a   1.000
_cell.length_b   1.000
_cell.length_c   1.000
_cell.angle_alpha   90.00
_cell.angle_beta   90.00
_cell.angle_gamma   90.00
#
_symmetry.space_group_name_H-M   'P 1'
#
loop_
_entity.id
_entity.type
_entity.pdbx_description
1 polymer ?
#
loop_
_entity_poly.entity_id
_entity_poly.type
_entity_poly.pdbx_seq_one_letter_code
_entity_poly.pdbx_strand_id
1 'polypeptide(L)'
;FVTWAMSSNRFFSGEVRIQRDRGHKVVSGGPYAIVRHPAYGGLLVCLPMIALLLESMWALAAAALVAVPVVVRTALEDRALRRDLAGYAEYADQVRYRLFPGVW
;
A
#
# COMPACT_ATOMS: atom_id res chain seq x y z
N PHE A 1 -3.93 5.87 -8.42
CA PHE A 1 -3.78 5.41 -7.02
C PHE A 1 -2.45 5.81 -6.39
N VAL A 2 -1.28 5.48 -6.97
CA VAL A 2 0.02 5.81 -6.36
C VAL A 2 0.23 7.31 -6.11
N THR A 3 0.05 8.14 -7.14
CA THR A 3 0.20 9.60 -7.04
C THR A 3 -0.80 10.23 -6.06
N TRP A 4 -2.03 9.74 -6.04
CA TRP A 4 -3.06 10.18 -5.10
C TRP A 4 -2.72 9.78 -3.64
N ALA A 5 -2.14 8.60 -3.45
CA ALA A 5 -1.67 8.14 -2.14
C ALA A 5 -0.49 8.98 -1.63
N MET A 6 0.43 9.34 -2.51
CA MET A 6 1.55 10.23 -2.19
C MET A 6 1.09 11.64 -1.85
N SER A 7 0.15 12.21 -2.63
CA SER A 7 -0.35 13.56 -2.37
C SER A 7 -1.23 13.65 -1.12
N SER A 8 -1.90 12.55 -0.74
CA SER A 8 -2.81 12.52 0.41
C SER A 8 -2.11 12.16 1.73
N ASN A 9 -0.89 11.63 1.70
CA ASN A 9 -0.18 11.17 2.89
C ASN A 9 1.12 11.95 3.14
N ARG A 10 1.09 12.85 4.12
CA ARG A 10 2.25 13.64 4.56
C ARG A 10 3.41 12.80 5.11
N PHE A 11 3.12 11.58 5.56
CA PHE A 11 4.08 10.62 6.13
C PHE A 11 4.48 9.51 5.14
N PHE A 12 4.17 9.68 3.85
CA PHE A 12 4.58 8.71 2.83
C PHE A 12 6.10 8.47 2.86
N SER A 13 6.50 7.20 2.93
CA SER A 13 7.90 6.79 2.98
C SER A 13 8.09 5.47 2.25
N GLY A 14 9.26 5.30 1.62
CA GLY A 14 9.67 4.02 1.03
C GLY A 14 10.19 3.01 2.07
N GLU A 15 10.24 3.37 3.35
CA GLU A 15 10.67 2.52 4.46
C GLU A 15 9.50 2.28 5.43
N VAL A 16 9.41 1.07 5.98
CA VAL A 16 8.46 0.77 7.06
C VAL A 16 9.00 1.39 8.34
N ARG A 17 8.66 2.67 8.59
CA ARG A 17 9.13 3.40 9.76
C ARG A 17 8.07 4.31 10.34
N ILE A 18 8.09 4.47 11.66
CA ILE A 18 7.26 5.46 12.36
C ILE A 18 8.06 6.74 12.54
N GLN A 19 7.64 7.80 11.87
CA GLN A 19 8.26 9.14 11.91
C GLN A 19 7.84 9.90 13.18
N ARG A 20 8.30 9.43 14.35
CA ARG A 20 7.96 10.01 15.66
C ARG A 20 8.35 11.48 15.75
N ASP A 21 9.49 11.83 15.16
CA ASP A 21 10.02 13.19 15.02
C ASP A 21 9.06 14.16 14.31
N ARG A 22 8.21 13.65 13.42
CA ARG A 22 7.21 14.44 12.67
C ARG A 22 5.82 14.37 13.28
N GLY A 23 5.66 13.71 14.43
CA GLY A 23 4.36 13.44 15.03
C GLY A 23 3.48 12.58 14.11
N HIS A 24 4.01 11.45 13.63
CA HIS A 24 3.30 10.53 12.74
C HIS A 24 1.91 10.19 13.27
N LYS A 25 0.88 10.53 12.50
CA LYS A 25 -0.53 10.20 12.75
C LYS A 25 -1.09 9.40 11.58
N VAL A 26 -2.11 8.61 11.88
CA VAL A 26 -2.84 7.86 10.87
C VAL A 26 -3.48 8.83 9.88
N VAL A 27 -3.29 8.56 8.59
CA VAL A 27 -3.94 9.28 7.49
C VAL A 27 -5.07 8.41 6.98
N SER A 28 -6.30 8.91 7.10
CA SER A 28 -7.53 8.23 6.65
C SER A 28 -8.23 8.92 5.47
N GLY A 29 -7.67 10.02 4.97
CA GLY A 29 -8.25 10.80 3.88
C GLY A 29 -7.90 10.29 2.48
N GLY A 30 -8.69 10.71 1.48
CA GLY A 30 -8.44 10.40 0.07
C GLY A 30 -8.50 8.89 -0.21
N PRO A 31 -7.47 8.29 -0.83
CA PRO A 31 -7.50 6.87 -1.18
C PRO A 31 -7.42 5.95 0.05
N TYR A 32 -6.93 6.46 1.19
CA TYR A 32 -6.85 5.74 2.45
C TYR A 32 -8.24 5.53 3.10
N ALA A 33 -9.27 6.26 2.66
CA ALA A 33 -10.65 5.99 3.07
C ALA A 33 -11.22 4.71 2.42
N ILE A 34 -10.61 4.23 1.32
CA ILE A 34 -11.10 3.11 0.52
C ILE A 34 -10.29 1.85 0.82
N VAL A 35 -8.96 1.96 0.80
CA VAL A 35 -8.01 0.87 1.05
C VAL A 35 -6.85 1.36 1.90
N ARG A 36 -6.29 0.50 2.76
CA ARG A 36 -5.20 0.90 3.67
C ARG A 36 -3.87 1.16 2.98
N HIS A 37 -3.62 0.48 1.86
CA HIS A 37 -2.33 0.46 1.17
C HIS A 37 -2.45 0.80 -0.33
N PRO A 38 -2.97 1.99 -0.68
CA PRO A 38 -3.33 2.33 -2.06
C PRO A 38 -2.14 2.42 -3.01
N ALA A 39 -0.94 2.75 -2.52
CA ALA A 39 0.26 2.79 -3.34
C ALA A 39 0.72 1.40 -3.78
N TYR A 40 0.67 0.41 -2.88
CA TYR A 40 0.99 -0.97 -3.20
C TYR A 40 -0.04 -1.57 -4.17
N GLY A 41 -1.34 -1.30 -3.97
CA GLY A 41 -2.38 -1.69 -4.94
C GLY A 41 -2.14 -1.09 -6.32
N GLY A 42 -1.76 0.19 -6.39
CA GLY A 42 -1.38 0.84 -7.64
C GLY A 42 -0.15 0.22 -8.30
N LEU A 43 0.87 -0.16 -7.54
CA LEU A 43 2.07 -0.83 -8.06
C LEU A 43 1.76 -2.22 -8.64
N LEU A 44 0.95 -3.01 -7.93
CA LEU A 44 0.51 -4.34 -8.35
C LEU A 44 -0.31 -4.32 -9.64
N VAL A 45 -0.97 -3.22 -9.94
CA VAL A 45 -1.71 -3.01 -11.18
C VAL A 45 -0.82 -2.44 -12.30
N CYS A 46 0.10 -1.54 -11.97
CA CYS A 46 0.94 -0.87 -12.95
C CYS A 46 1.97 -1.81 -13.59
N LEU A 47 2.63 -2.67 -12.81
CA LEU A 47 3.65 -3.60 -13.31
C LEU A 47 3.12 -4.57 -14.40
N PRO A 48 2.01 -5.29 -14.21
CA PRO A 48 1.48 -6.15 -15.27
C PRO A 48 0.98 -5.34 -16.47
N MET A 49 0.42 -4.14 -16.28
CA MET A 49 0.04 -3.27 -17.41
C MET A 49 1.24 -2.87 -18.26
N ILE A 50 2.37 -2.51 -17.64
CA ILE A 50 3.61 -2.19 -18.36
C ILE A 50 4.11 -3.43 -19.11
N ALA A 51 4.09 -4.60 -18.48
CA ALA A 51 4.50 -5.85 -19.12
C ALA A 51 3.65 -6.21 -20.34
N LEU A 52 2.32 -6.02 -20.25
CA LEU A 52 1.39 -6.22 -21.36
C LEU A 52 1.59 -5.21 -22.48
N LEU A 53 1.85 -3.93 -22.15
CA LEU A 53 2.15 -2.88 -23.12
C LEU A 53 3.44 -3.16 -23.90
N LEU A 54 4.42 -3.79 -23.25
CA LEU A 54 5.68 -4.25 -23.86
C LEU A 54 5.52 -5.59 -24.61
N GLU A 55 4.35 -6.21 -24.58
CA GLU A 55 4.06 -7.55 -25.13
C GLU A 55 5.06 -8.62 -24.66
N SER A 56 5.56 -8.48 -23.43
CA SER A 56 6.65 -9.31 -22.92
C SER A 56 6.16 -10.27 -21.84
N MET A 57 6.11 -11.56 -22.19
CA MET A 57 5.79 -12.62 -21.23
C MET A 57 6.84 -12.74 -20.11
N TRP A 58 8.10 -12.43 -20.40
CA TRP A 58 9.15 -12.36 -19.39
C TRP A 58 8.94 -11.21 -18.41
N ALA A 59 8.55 -10.03 -18.90
CA ALA A 59 8.21 -8.91 -18.04
C ALA A 59 6.97 -9.24 -17.17
N LEU A 60 6.00 -9.97 -17.73
CA LEU A 60 4.81 -10.39 -16.99
C LEU A 60 5.15 -11.40 -15.89
N ALA A 61 6.02 -12.38 -16.18
CA ALA A 61 6.55 -13.31 -15.20
C ALA A 61 7.33 -12.59 -14.09
N ALA A 62 8.16 -11.62 -14.44
CA ALA A 62 8.88 -10.79 -13.47
C ALA A 62 7.91 -9.96 -12.61
N ALA A 63 6.86 -9.38 -13.19
CA ALA A 63 5.83 -8.65 -12.45
C ALA A 63 5.09 -9.56 -11.44
N ALA A 64 4.75 -10.79 -11.84
CA ALA A 64 4.16 -11.77 -10.95
C ALA A 64 5.11 -12.17 -9.80
N LEU A 65 6.40 -12.33 -10.10
CA LEU A 65 7.42 -12.61 -9.08
C LEU A 65 7.56 -11.46 -8.07
N VAL A 66 7.51 -10.20 -8.54
CA VAL A 66 7.57 -9.00 -7.68
C VAL A 66 6.28 -8.81 -6.87
N ALA A 67 5.14 -9.28 -7.35
CA ALA A 67 3.88 -9.16 -6.63
C ALA A 67 3.91 -9.85 -5.25
N VAL A 68 4.57 -11.01 -5.16
CA VAL A 68 4.68 -11.79 -3.91
C VAL A 68 5.33 -11.01 -2.76
N PRO A 69 6.58 -10.50 -2.88
CA PRO A 69 7.19 -9.74 -1.80
C PRO A 69 6.45 -8.42 -1.52
N VAL A 70 5.79 -7.80 -2.50
CA VAL A 70 4.95 -6.62 -2.27
C VAL A 70 3.78 -6.96 -1.35
N VAL A 71 3.05 -8.06 -1.61
CA VAL A 71 1.93 -8.50 -0.77
C VAL A 71 2.40 -8.86 0.65
N VAL A 72 3.52 -9.58 0.76
CA VAL A 72 4.12 -9.92 2.06
C VAL A 72 4.51 -8.66 2.82
N ARG A 73 5.18 -7.72 2.15
CA ARG A 73 5.58 -6.44 2.72
C ARG A 73 4.38 -5.63 3.19
N THR A 74 3.30 -5.58 2.42
CA THR A 74 2.04 -4.92 2.83
C THR A 74 1.50 -5.52 4.12
N ALA A 75 1.49 -6.85 4.28
CA ALA A 75 1.02 -7.49 5.50
C ALA A 75 1.92 -7.21 6.72
N LEU A 76 3.24 -7.20 6.51
CA LEU A 76 4.21 -6.89 7.57
C LEU A 76 4.10 -5.43 8.02
N GLU A 77 3.97 -4.51 7.07
CA GLU A 77 3.77 -3.08 7.34
C GLU A 77 2.45 -2.83 8.05
N ASP A 78 1.34 -3.42 7.60
CA ASP A 78 0.03 -3.34 8.27
C ASP A 78 0.10 -3.82 9.73
N ARG A 79 0.84 -4.91 9.97
CA ARG A 79 1.03 -5.47 11.32
C ARG A 79 1.90 -4.57 12.19
N ALA A 80 2.98 -4.02 11.65
CA ALA A 80 3.85 -3.07 12.35
C ALA A 80 3.08 -1.80 12.72
N LEU A 81 2.29 -1.25 11.79
CA LEU A 81 1.44 -0.08 12.03
C LEU A 81 0.37 -0.35 13.07
N ARG A 82 -0.32 -1.51 13.03
CA ARG A 82 -1.28 -1.90 14.09
C ARG A 82 -0.64 -2.00 15.47
N ARG A 83 0.62 -2.42 15.57
CA ARG A 83 1.32 -2.58 16.85
C ARG A 83 1.87 -1.26 17.40
N ASP A 84 2.49 -0.47 16.54
CA ASP A 84 3.37 0.61 16.97
C ASP A 84 2.80 2.02 16.72
N LEU A 85 1.74 2.17 15.90
CA LEU A 85 1.09 3.46 15.60
C LEU A 85 -0.26 3.59 16.32
N ALA A 86 -0.34 4.52 17.27
CA ALA A 86 -1.58 4.83 17.98
C ALA A 86 -2.68 5.29 17.03
N GLY A 87 -3.91 4.78 17.21
CA GLY A 87 -5.07 5.08 16.37
C GLY A 87 -5.19 4.23 15.10
N TYR A 88 -4.15 3.44 14.76
CA TYR A 88 -4.17 2.65 13.52
C TYR A 88 -5.11 1.45 13.63
N ALA A 89 -5.27 0.85 14.81
CA ALA A 89 -6.18 -0.27 15.01
C ALA A 89 -7.63 0.13 14.71
N GLU A 90 -8.07 1.28 15.23
CA GLU A 90 -9.41 1.83 15.01
C GLU A 90 -9.65 2.16 13.53
N TYR A 91 -8.66 2.79 12.89
CA TYR A 91 -8.70 3.04 11.45
C TYR A 91 -8.79 1.74 10.64
N ALA A 92 -8.01 0.73 11.05
CA ALA A 92 -7.92 -0.55 10.37
C ALA A 92 -9.19 -1.42 10.53
N ASP A 93 -10.07 -1.06 11.47
CA ASP A 93 -11.39 -1.68 11.64
C ASP A 93 -12.48 -0.95 10.82
N GLN A 94 -12.31 0.35 10.58
CA GLN A 94 -13.15 1.12 9.65
C GLN A 94 -12.84 0.77 8.20
N VAL A 95 -11.56 0.74 7.83
CA VAL A 95 -11.09 0.44 6.47
C VAL A 95 -10.60 -1.00 6.42
N ARG A 96 -11.52 -1.90 6.06
CA ARG A 96 -11.29 -3.34 6.06
C ARG A 96 -10.33 -3.78 4.95
N TYR A 97 -10.35 -3.11 3.81
CA TYR A 97 -9.56 -3.51 2.64
C TYR A 97 -8.10 -3.08 2.75
N ARG A 98 -7.17 -3.99 2.46
CA ARG A 98 -5.74 -3.69 2.40
C ARG A 98 -5.35 -3.14 1.05
N LEU A 99 -5.63 -3.89 -0.02
CA LEU A 99 -5.12 -3.61 -1.37
C LEU A 99 -6.24 -3.33 -2.38
N PHE A 100 -7.29 -4.16 -2.38
CA PHE A 100 -8.39 -4.06 -3.33
C PHE A 100 -9.75 -4.20 -2.63
N PRO A 101 -10.76 -3.39 -3.00
CA PRO A 101 -12.11 -3.58 -2.50
C PRO A 101 -12.65 -4.97 -2.87
N GLY A 102 -13.19 -5.70 -1.90
CA GLY A 102 -13.78 -7.04 -2.10
C GLY A 102 -12.78 -8.19 -2.13
N VAL A 103 -11.49 -7.91 -2.28
CA VAL A 103 -10.40 -8.90 -2.18
C VAL A 103 -9.33 -8.34 -1.26
N TRP A 104 -9.49 -8.66 0.02
CA TRP A 104 -8.52 -8.40 1.09
C TRP A 104 -8.31 -6.93 1.50
#